data_AF-A0ABD3PY62-F1
#
_entry.id   AF-A0ABD3PY62-F1
#
_cell.length_a   1.000
_cell.length_b   1.000
_cell.length_c   1.000
_cell.angle_alpha   90.00
_cell.angle_beta   90.00
_cell.angle_gamma   90.00
#
_symmetry.space_group_name_H-M   'P 1'
#
loop_
_entity.id
_entity.type
_entity.pdbx_description
1 polymer ?
#
loop_
_entity_poly.entity_id
_entity_poly.type
_entity_poly.pdbx_seq_one_letter_code
_entity_poly.pdbx_strand_id
1 'polypeptide(L)'
;MELRKAEQDLDKLCSEWNAIRRKRPCYEDDVTVDGNAVEQSESMCNSEVLPSWKDLMCRIVDDDIFPSVEQVVEEEREDETKTETAATSAMVESEPTNTIQAVEEPGYSEWGMLITGSAAAEKSAKENTVVQPIQQIPTKNNEKSVFRNVDADQAIDDEEGAPVENAPPPEILSQLESLRHNLELLRPKIDKFMTRLTERDPVTKKPRYGETAILRVKNIVRMFKALEIGVSFAFDDKGNGTTNIIQRMNSQIQHHDQQMQAKMHTIQTTQQLEAERMEQERLVAEQLAQEQRLKEEQAKQREAEELAKRAHEARLRRMEEEQRALDAEAQADRELMALVPVKGVDGIRMQIDRMRAYLKDDKKALDIALGSLYTLFDQIVRKPEEINFRRIRRDHPKFMEDIGRHVGGKEILIAAGFRLEKLDGVPCFFSKEPHIESDMDGWSKWFDGLKKTLEVIEEEMIK
;
A
#
# COMPACT_ATOMS: atom_id res chain seq x y z
N MET A 1 -10.02 43.97 -53.73
CA MET A 1 -9.62 43.08 -52.62
C MET A 1 -10.77 42.83 -51.67
N GLU A 2 -11.42 43.87 -51.10
CA GLU A 2 -12.57 43.72 -50.18
C GLU A 2 -13.62 42.68 -50.63
N LEU A 3 -14.06 42.73 -51.89
CA LEU A 3 -15.09 41.83 -52.43
C LEU A 3 -14.69 40.34 -52.35
N ARG A 4 -13.49 39.97 -52.81
CA ARG A 4 -12.97 38.59 -52.72
C ARG A 4 -12.83 38.13 -51.27
N LYS A 5 -12.52 39.03 -50.33
CA LYS A 5 -12.46 38.66 -48.92
C LYS A 5 -13.86 38.35 -48.37
N ALA A 6 -14.87 39.18 -48.69
CA ALA A 6 -16.25 38.91 -48.26
C ALA A 6 -16.83 37.62 -48.87
N GLU A 7 -16.49 37.33 -50.13
CA GLU A 7 -16.76 36.06 -50.83
C GLU A 7 -16.18 34.87 -50.04
N GLN A 8 -14.87 34.90 -49.75
CA GLN A 8 -14.18 33.85 -48.96
C GLN A 8 -14.70 33.73 -47.51
N ASP A 9 -15.00 34.86 -46.86
CA ASP A 9 -15.59 34.88 -45.51
C ASP A 9 -16.98 34.21 -45.55
N LEU A 10 -17.78 34.39 -46.60
CA LEU A 10 -19.10 33.75 -46.79
C LEU A 10 -19.00 32.28 -47.17
N ASP A 11 -18.13 31.89 -48.10
CA ASP A 11 -17.91 30.49 -48.49
C ASP A 11 -17.59 29.61 -47.26
N LYS A 12 -16.79 30.17 -46.35
CA LYS A 12 -16.47 29.56 -45.05
C LYS A 12 -17.72 29.39 -44.16
N LEU A 13 -18.56 30.41 -44.06
CA LEU A 13 -19.79 30.35 -43.26
C LEU A 13 -20.86 29.41 -43.86
N CYS A 14 -20.96 29.32 -45.19
CA CYS A 14 -21.77 28.31 -45.88
C CYS A 14 -21.27 26.88 -45.56
N SER A 15 -19.95 26.69 -45.55
CA SER A 15 -19.32 25.42 -45.19
C SER A 15 -19.58 25.06 -43.72
N GLU A 16 -19.53 26.03 -42.81
CA GLU A 16 -19.87 25.87 -41.39
C GLU A 16 -21.36 25.57 -41.19
N TRP A 17 -22.26 26.24 -41.90
CA TRP A 17 -23.70 25.95 -41.88
C TRP A 17 -23.98 24.49 -42.28
N ASN A 18 -23.40 24.03 -43.40
CA ASN A 18 -23.56 22.66 -43.86
C ASN A 18 -22.87 21.65 -42.92
N ALA A 19 -21.81 22.02 -42.18
CA ALA A 19 -21.24 21.18 -41.13
C ALA A 19 -22.18 21.05 -39.93
N ILE A 20 -22.72 22.16 -39.42
CA ILE A 20 -23.68 22.19 -38.30
C ILE A 20 -24.94 21.38 -38.64
N ARG A 21 -25.46 21.53 -39.87
CA ARG A 21 -26.65 20.81 -40.34
C ARG A 21 -26.44 19.28 -40.41
N ARG A 22 -25.22 18.82 -40.66
CA ARG A 22 -24.86 17.38 -40.65
C ARG A 22 -24.60 16.82 -39.26
N LYS A 23 -24.52 17.66 -38.23
CA LYS A 23 -24.33 17.20 -36.85
C LYS A 23 -25.65 16.77 -36.23
N ARG A 24 -25.68 15.61 -35.59
CA ARG A 24 -26.83 15.12 -34.81
C ARG A 24 -26.59 15.37 -33.32
N PRO A 25 -27.54 16.01 -32.58
CA PRO A 25 -27.41 16.21 -31.14
C PRO A 25 -27.51 14.88 -30.38
N CYS A 26 -26.42 14.46 -29.73
CA CYS A 26 -26.30 13.19 -29.02
C CYS A 26 -25.33 13.29 -27.82
N TYR A 27 -25.63 12.61 -26.71
CA TYR A 27 -24.71 12.46 -25.57
C TYR A 27 -24.01 11.11 -25.63
N GLU A 28 -22.74 11.06 -25.22
CA GLU A 28 -21.92 9.83 -25.27
C GLU A 28 -22.51 8.69 -24.42
N ASP A 29 -23.20 9.04 -23.32
CA ASP A 29 -23.87 8.11 -22.39
C ASP A 29 -25.06 7.34 -23.00
N ASP A 30 -25.64 7.80 -24.13
CA ASP A 30 -26.75 7.12 -24.80
C ASP A 30 -26.28 5.91 -25.64
N VAL A 31 -24.96 5.71 -25.80
CA VAL A 31 -24.39 4.53 -26.47
C VAL A 31 -24.34 3.36 -25.49
N THR A 32 -25.51 2.81 -25.16
CA THR A 32 -25.64 1.66 -24.25
C THR A 32 -24.86 0.46 -24.76
N VAL A 33 -23.88 0.00 -23.96
CA VAL A 33 -22.97 -1.12 -24.29
C VAL A 33 -23.71 -2.48 -24.33
N ASP A 34 -24.84 -2.59 -23.63
CA ASP A 34 -25.69 -3.78 -23.64
C ASP A 34 -26.76 -3.66 -24.74
N GLY A 35 -26.72 -4.56 -25.73
CA GLY A 35 -27.48 -4.49 -26.99
C GLY A 35 -29.01 -4.63 -26.92
N ASN A 36 -29.65 -4.33 -25.79
CA ASN A 36 -31.09 -4.07 -25.72
C ASN A 36 -31.35 -2.64 -26.19
N ALA A 37 -31.53 -2.47 -27.50
CA ALA A 37 -31.98 -1.21 -28.08
C ALA A 37 -33.35 -0.83 -27.49
N VAL A 38 -33.34 0.14 -26.54
CA VAL A 38 -34.56 0.84 -26.13
C VAL A 38 -35.11 1.54 -27.36
N GLU A 39 -36.40 1.32 -27.66
CA GLU A 39 -37.03 1.83 -28.88
C GLU A 39 -37.03 3.37 -28.88
N GLN A 40 -36.03 3.92 -29.58
CA GLN A 40 -36.07 5.13 -30.39
C GLN A 40 -37.00 6.22 -29.85
N SER A 41 -36.49 7.03 -28.92
CA SER A 41 -36.81 8.46 -28.99
C SER A 41 -36.36 8.96 -30.37
N GLU A 42 -37.29 9.46 -31.18
CA GLU A 42 -37.01 10.07 -32.48
C GLU A 42 -36.21 11.38 -32.30
N SER A 43 -34.91 11.21 -32.04
CA SER A 43 -33.91 12.28 -32.10
C SER A 43 -33.71 12.65 -33.56
N MET A 44 -34.63 13.50 -34.04
CA MET A 44 -34.60 14.07 -35.38
C MET A 44 -33.24 14.71 -35.65
N CYS A 45 -32.69 14.46 -36.82
CA CYS A 45 -31.38 15.02 -37.17
C CYS A 45 -31.52 16.53 -37.42
N ASN A 46 -30.48 17.31 -37.14
CA ASN A 46 -30.49 18.73 -37.50
C ASN A 46 -30.69 18.94 -39.01
N SER A 47 -30.35 17.96 -39.85
CA SER A 47 -30.58 17.97 -41.30
C SER A 47 -32.06 17.95 -41.69
N GLU A 48 -32.95 17.48 -40.81
CA GLU A 48 -34.41 17.44 -40.98
C GLU A 48 -35.08 18.73 -40.51
N VAL A 49 -34.46 19.45 -39.57
CA VAL A 49 -35.03 20.67 -38.96
C VAL A 49 -34.44 21.94 -39.57
N LEU A 50 -33.12 21.99 -39.82
CA LEU A 50 -32.47 23.12 -40.49
C LEU A 50 -32.64 23.02 -42.02
N PRO A 51 -33.09 24.11 -42.69
CA PRO A 51 -33.26 24.12 -44.14
C PRO A 51 -31.93 23.88 -44.86
N SER A 52 -31.97 23.20 -46.00
CA SER A 52 -30.78 23.01 -46.82
C SER A 52 -30.28 24.34 -47.37
N TRP A 53 -29.00 24.38 -47.75
CA TRP A 53 -28.43 25.55 -48.42
C TRP A 53 -29.22 25.91 -49.70
N LYS A 54 -29.67 24.89 -50.43
CA LYS A 54 -30.51 25.01 -51.61
C LYS A 54 -31.87 25.61 -51.29
N ASP A 55 -32.53 25.19 -50.21
CA ASP A 55 -33.82 25.76 -49.77
C ASP A 55 -33.67 27.24 -49.38
N LEU A 56 -32.58 27.60 -48.69
CA LEU A 56 -32.29 28.97 -48.30
C LEU A 56 -32.05 29.88 -49.51
N MET A 57 -31.26 29.41 -50.49
CA MET A 57 -31.00 30.16 -51.72
C MET A 57 -32.24 30.26 -52.63
N CYS A 58 -33.08 29.21 -52.71
CA CYS A 58 -34.32 29.23 -53.49
C CYS A 58 -35.41 30.15 -52.90
N ARG A 59 -35.36 30.44 -51.60
CA ARG A 59 -36.29 31.39 -50.94
C ARG A 59 -36.00 32.86 -51.23
N ILE A 60 -34.89 33.16 -51.90
CA ILE A 60 -34.45 34.53 -52.18
C ILE A 60 -34.76 34.85 -53.64
N VAL A 61 -35.78 35.67 -53.85
CA VAL A 61 -36.05 36.25 -55.17
C VAL A 61 -35.13 37.46 -55.35
N ASP A 62 -34.63 37.65 -56.56
CA ASP A 62 -33.69 38.75 -56.84
C ASP A 62 -34.37 40.13 -56.67
N ASP A 63 -35.67 40.20 -56.90
CA ASP A 63 -36.50 41.39 -56.77
C ASP A 63 -36.71 41.81 -55.30
N ASP A 64 -36.66 40.87 -54.34
CA ASP A 64 -36.78 41.15 -52.90
C ASP A 64 -35.54 41.88 -52.33
N ILE A 65 -34.39 41.70 -52.99
CA ILE A 65 -33.09 42.29 -52.59
C ILE A 65 -32.73 43.48 -53.48
N PHE A 66 -33.06 43.41 -54.76
CA PHE A 66 -32.68 44.39 -55.78
C PHE A 66 -33.96 44.92 -56.46
N PRO A 67 -34.72 45.82 -55.80
CA PRO A 67 -35.93 46.39 -56.38
C PRO A 67 -35.62 46.95 -57.77
N SER A 68 -36.52 46.68 -58.71
CA SER A 68 -36.33 47.07 -60.10
C SER A 68 -36.23 48.60 -60.22
N VAL A 69 -35.40 49.09 -61.13
CA VAL A 69 -35.13 50.54 -61.29
C VAL A 69 -36.41 51.31 -61.62
N GLU A 70 -37.44 50.64 -62.14
CA GLU A 70 -38.75 51.23 -62.43
C GLU A 70 -39.60 51.45 -61.17
N GLN A 71 -39.48 50.59 -60.14
CA GLN A 71 -40.18 50.75 -58.86
C GLN A 71 -39.60 51.92 -58.03
N VAL A 72 -38.28 52.06 -57.99
CA VAL A 72 -37.61 53.13 -57.21
C VAL A 72 -37.99 54.54 -57.72
N VAL A 73 -38.29 54.68 -59.02
CA VAL A 73 -38.71 55.96 -59.62
C VAL A 73 -40.17 56.32 -59.33
N GLU A 74 -40.99 55.36 -58.91
CA GLU A 74 -42.35 55.64 -58.41
C GLU A 74 -42.34 56.00 -56.91
N GLU A 75 -41.55 55.30 -56.07
CA GLU A 75 -41.43 55.63 -54.64
C GLU A 75 -40.77 57.00 -54.38
N GLU A 76 -39.68 57.36 -55.07
CA GLU A 76 -39.05 58.69 -54.93
C GLU A 76 -39.98 59.87 -55.29
N ARG A 77 -41.15 59.59 -55.89
CA ARG A 77 -42.14 60.61 -56.29
C ARG A 77 -43.24 60.87 -55.26
N GLU A 78 -43.39 60.01 -54.24
CA GLU A 78 -44.42 60.17 -53.21
C GLU A 78 -43.87 60.74 -51.88
N ASP A 79 -42.54 60.64 -51.65
CA ASP A 79 -41.93 60.92 -50.34
C ASP A 79 -41.48 62.39 -50.09
N GLU A 80 -41.63 63.31 -51.06
CA GLU A 80 -41.41 64.75 -50.82
C GLU A 80 -42.50 65.43 -49.96
N THR A 81 -43.46 64.69 -49.39
CA THR A 81 -44.66 65.25 -48.71
C THR A 81 -44.96 64.75 -47.28
N LYS A 82 -43.95 64.24 -46.55
CA LYS A 82 -43.93 64.08 -45.07
C LYS A 82 -42.47 64.17 -44.61
N THR A 83 -42.09 64.63 -43.42
CA THR A 83 -42.87 64.95 -42.21
C THR A 83 -42.14 66.03 -41.40
N GLU A 84 -42.89 66.99 -40.87
CA GLU A 84 -42.43 67.90 -39.82
C GLU A 84 -42.81 67.34 -38.43
N THR A 85 -42.22 67.92 -37.37
CA THR A 85 -42.56 67.79 -35.93
C THR A 85 -41.92 66.67 -35.06
N ALA A 86 -41.24 67.15 -34.01
CA ALA A 86 -41.33 66.74 -32.59
C ALA A 86 -40.86 65.35 -32.11
N ALA A 87 -40.53 65.12 -30.83
CA ALA A 87 -39.89 65.98 -29.80
C ALA A 87 -39.57 65.13 -28.54
N THR A 88 -38.44 65.42 -27.88
CA THR A 88 -38.19 65.31 -26.42
C THR A 88 -38.30 63.96 -25.65
N SER A 89 -37.49 63.91 -24.58
CA SER A 89 -37.66 63.14 -23.32
C SER A 89 -37.04 61.72 -23.27
N ALA A 90 -36.44 61.23 -22.17
CA ALA A 90 -35.69 61.83 -21.04
C ALA A 90 -35.12 60.69 -20.14
N MET A 91 -34.02 60.95 -19.42
CA MET A 91 -33.62 60.29 -18.15
C MET A 91 -33.37 58.74 -18.16
N VAL A 92 -32.64 58.09 -17.24
CA VAL A 92 -32.03 58.51 -15.94
C VAL A 92 -30.73 57.72 -15.65
N GLU A 93 -30.02 58.14 -14.60
CA GLU A 93 -28.82 57.63 -13.92
C GLU A 93 -28.69 56.08 -13.82
N SER A 94 -27.50 55.46 -13.72
CA SER A 94 -26.60 55.58 -12.56
C SER A 94 -25.32 54.72 -12.69
N GLU A 95 -24.20 55.20 -12.14
CA GLU A 95 -23.05 54.37 -11.73
C GLU A 95 -23.26 53.90 -10.26
N PRO A 96 -22.48 52.94 -9.71
CA PRO A 96 -21.14 53.28 -9.24
C PRO A 96 -20.05 52.21 -9.45
N THR A 97 -18.81 52.72 -9.49
CA THR A 97 -17.56 52.01 -9.22
C THR A 97 -17.60 51.08 -8.00
N ASN A 98 -16.79 50.01 -8.02
CA ASN A 98 -15.92 49.78 -6.86
C ASN A 98 -14.55 49.17 -7.20
N THR A 99 -13.56 49.59 -6.43
CA THR A 99 -12.13 49.21 -6.50
C THR A 99 -11.79 48.32 -5.30
N ILE A 100 -10.78 47.44 -5.37
CA ILE A 100 -9.71 47.25 -4.34
C ILE A 100 -8.76 46.09 -4.71
N GLN A 101 -7.51 46.25 -4.29
CA GLN A 101 -6.37 45.33 -4.44
C GLN A 101 -6.19 44.45 -3.20
N ALA A 102 -5.56 43.28 -3.34
CA ALA A 102 -4.57 42.63 -2.43
C ALA A 102 -4.43 41.16 -2.90
N VAL A 103 -3.25 40.65 -3.29
CA VAL A 103 -2.05 40.35 -2.48
C VAL A 103 -2.33 39.27 -1.42
N GLU A 104 -1.81 38.06 -1.66
CA GLU A 104 -0.92 37.38 -0.70
C GLU A 104 -0.14 36.22 -1.38
N GLU A 105 1.09 36.01 -0.93
CA GLU A 105 2.00 34.94 -1.38
C GLU A 105 1.73 33.64 -0.58
N PRO A 106 2.33 32.51 -1.00
CA PRO A 106 3.00 31.68 0.00
C PRO A 106 4.50 31.58 -0.27
N GLY A 107 5.29 31.91 0.75
CA GLY A 107 6.75 31.84 0.69
C GLY A 107 7.33 30.43 0.83
N TYR A 108 8.56 30.30 0.32
CA TYR A 108 9.67 29.62 0.98
C TYR A 108 9.59 29.73 2.54
N SER A 109 10.07 28.79 3.38
CA SER A 109 10.88 27.58 3.16
C SER A 109 10.96 26.75 4.48
N GLU A 110 12.11 26.12 4.76
CA GLU A 110 12.52 25.60 6.07
C GLU A 110 11.99 24.21 6.50
N TRP A 111 12.56 23.15 5.92
CA TRP A 111 13.22 22.06 6.67
C TRP A 111 14.20 21.34 5.73
N GLY A 112 15.45 21.79 5.70
CA GLY A 112 16.52 21.07 5.03
C GLY A 112 17.28 20.17 6.00
N MET A 113 17.58 18.93 5.62
CA MET A 113 18.75 18.23 6.17
C MET A 113 19.36 17.18 5.23
N LEU A 114 20.67 17.29 5.08
CA LEU A 114 21.58 16.63 4.13
C LEU A 114 22.99 16.78 4.74
N ILE A 115 23.96 15.86 4.65
CA ILE A 115 24.08 14.58 3.93
C ILE A 115 24.82 13.57 4.86
N THR A 116 24.96 12.31 4.44
CA THR A 116 25.94 11.28 4.89
C THR A 116 25.56 10.38 6.08
N GLY A 117 25.91 9.08 6.09
CA GLY A 117 26.61 8.28 5.06
C GLY A 117 26.92 6.84 5.51
N SER A 118 27.80 6.15 4.76
CA SER A 118 28.25 4.74 4.92
C SER A 118 27.25 3.67 4.42
N ALA A 119 27.47 2.77 3.43
CA ALA A 119 28.62 2.16 2.72
C ALA A 119 28.79 0.65 3.02
N ALA A 120 28.38 -0.21 2.07
CA ALA A 120 28.78 -1.59 1.76
C ALA A 120 27.76 -2.14 0.73
N ALA A 121 28.13 -2.48 -0.52
CA ALA A 121 28.60 -3.80 -0.97
C ALA A 121 27.50 -4.90 -0.83
N GLU A 122 27.10 -5.68 -1.86
CA GLU A 122 27.88 -6.21 -3.01
C GLU A 122 27.08 -6.50 -4.31
N LYS A 123 27.79 -6.39 -5.44
CA LYS A 123 27.87 -7.28 -6.64
C LYS A 123 26.63 -7.82 -7.40
N SER A 124 26.80 -7.76 -8.73
CA SER A 124 26.24 -8.60 -9.81
C SER A 124 24.78 -8.31 -10.25
N ALA A 125 24.38 -8.51 -11.51
CA ALA A 125 25.07 -9.08 -12.68
C ALA A 125 24.87 -8.24 -13.97
N LYS A 126 25.45 -8.70 -15.10
CA LYS A 126 25.41 -8.06 -16.43
C LYS A 126 24.17 -8.52 -17.25
N GLU A 127 24.09 -8.01 -18.48
CA GLU A 127 23.13 -8.32 -19.57
C GLU A 127 21.81 -7.51 -19.52
N ASN A 128 21.21 -7.07 -20.64
CA ASN A 128 21.63 -7.12 -22.06
C ASN A 128 20.97 -5.98 -22.90
N THR A 129 21.75 -5.34 -23.76
CA THR A 129 21.52 -5.25 -25.23
C THR A 129 20.32 -4.45 -25.83
N VAL A 130 20.68 -3.25 -26.35
CA VAL A 130 20.44 -2.77 -27.76
C VAL A 130 19.12 -2.04 -28.16
N VAL A 131 19.28 -1.14 -29.15
CA VAL A 131 18.34 -0.30 -29.95
C VAL A 131 17.88 1.06 -29.39
N GLN A 132 18.65 2.09 -29.76
CA GLN A 132 18.16 3.30 -30.48
C GLN A 132 19.16 3.54 -31.65
N PRO A 133 18.97 4.49 -32.61
CA PRO A 133 17.87 5.43 -32.83
C PRO A 133 17.33 5.47 -34.29
N ILE A 134 16.15 6.07 -34.51
CA ILE A 134 15.84 6.72 -35.81
C ILE A 134 15.11 8.05 -35.54
N GLN A 135 15.79 9.16 -35.84
CA GLN A 135 15.14 10.45 -36.08
C GLN A 135 14.72 10.52 -37.55
N GLN A 136 13.50 10.96 -37.85
CA GLN A 136 13.09 11.28 -39.22
C GLN A 136 12.91 12.79 -39.41
N ILE A 137 13.31 13.23 -40.61
CA ILE A 137 13.45 14.63 -41.02
C ILE A 137 12.14 15.10 -41.68
N PRO A 138 11.65 16.32 -41.42
CA PRO A 138 10.48 16.85 -42.11
C PRO A 138 10.83 17.31 -43.54
N THR A 139 10.30 16.62 -44.55
CA THR A 139 10.41 17.04 -45.95
C THR A 139 9.38 18.11 -46.30
N LYS A 140 9.86 19.29 -46.73
CA LYS A 140 9.04 20.36 -47.30
C LYS A 140 8.69 20.03 -48.75
N ASN A 141 7.45 19.64 -49.03
CA ASN A 141 6.93 19.62 -50.40
C ASN A 141 6.38 20.99 -50.80
N ASN A 142 6.82 21.46 -51.96
CA ASN A 142 6.51 22.76 -52.53
C ASN A 142 5.67 22.55 -53.80
N GLU A 143 4.35 22.46 -53.65
CA GLU A 143 3.45 22.24 -54.79
C GLU A 143 2.96 23.55 -55.40
N LYS A 144 3.08 23.62 -56.73
CA LYS A 144 2.70 24.80 -57.51
C LYS A 144 1.18 24.90 -57.60
N SER A 145 0.64 26.02 -57.12
CA SER A 145 -0.73 26.44 -57.40
C SER A 145 -0.95 26.55 -58.93
N VAL A 146 -1.86 25.73 -59.45
CA VAL A 146 -2.39 25.83 -60.82
C VAL A 146 -3.78 26.44 -60.72
N PHE A 147 -3.97 27.63 -61.28
CA PHE A 147 -5.28 28.27 -61.37
C PHE A 147 -6.16 27.48 -62.35
N ARG A 148 -7.15 26.75 -61.82
CA ARG A 148 -8.28 26.20 -62.57
C ARG A 148 -9.47 27.15 -62.41
N ASN A 149 -9.88 27.81 -63.49
CA ASN A 149 -11.23 28.32 -63.58
C ASN A 149 -12.14 27.10 -63.81
N VAL A 150 -12.99 26.80 -62.84
CA VAL A 150 -14.06 25.81 -62.94
C VAL A 150 -15.36 26.58 -62.79
N ASP A 151 -16.35 26.25 -63.63
CA ASP A 151 -17.66 26.87 -63.61
C ASP A 151 -18.34 26.67 -62.25
N ALA A 152 -18.75 27.78 -61.62
CA ALA A 152 -19.11 27.81 -60.19
C ALA A 152 -20.50 27.23 -59.87
N ASP A 153 -21.29 26.84 -60.87
CA ASP A 153 -22.69 26.43 -60.73
C ASP A 153 -22.90 24.92 -60.48
N GLN A 154 -21.84 24.11 -60.33
CA GLN A 154 -21.96 22.65 -60.15
C GLN A 154 -21.35 22.06 -58.86
N ALA A 155 -20.68 22.85 -58.02
CA ALA A 155 -19.86 22.32 -56.91
C ALA A 155 -20.52 22.35 -55.51
N ILE A 156 -21.82 22.64 -55.41
CA ILE A 156 -22.48 22.96 -54.11
C ILE A 156 -23.51 21.89 -53.68
N ASP A 157 -23.95 20.99 -54.57
CA ASP A 157 -25.07 20.05 -54.31
C ASP A 157 -24.65 18.63 -53.86
N ASP A 158 -23.34 18.34 -53.69
CA ASP A 158 -22.83 17.04 -53.18
C ASP A 158 -23.05 16.86 -51.65
N GLU A 159 -24.16 17.34 -51.08
CA GLU A 159 -24.51 17.14 -49.66
C GLU A 159 -24.93 15.70 -49.33
N GLU A 160 -25.42 14.94 -50.32
CA GLU A 160 -26.18 13.69 -50.11
C GLU A 160 -25.34 12.46 -49.69
N GLY A 161 -24.03 12.62 -49.50
CA GLY A 161 -23.09 11.52 -49.22
C GLY A 161 -22.18 11.67 -47.99
N ALA A 162 -22.28 12.77 -47.23
CA ALA A 162 -21.42 12.97 -46.06
C ALA A 162 -21.95 12.21 -44.82
N PRO A 163 -21.09 11.57 -44.02
CA PRO A 163 -21.51 10.88 -42.80
C PRO A 163 -22.09 11.89 -41.79
N VAL A 164 -23.20 11.50 -41.15
CA VAL A 164 -23.77 12.24 -40.02
C VAL A 164 -22.79 12.16 -38.84
N GLU A 165 -22.37 13.31 -38.34
CA GLU A 165 -21.42 13.41 -37.21
C GLU A 165 -22.23 13.57 -35.91
N ASN A 166 -21.93 12.79 -34.86
CA ASN A 166 -22.60 12.96 -33.57
C ASN A 166 -21.93 14.10 -32.79
N ALA A 167 -22.66 15.21 -32.66
CA ALA A 167 -22.39 16.43 -31.88
C ALA A 167 -22.92 16.42 -30.44
N PRO A 168 -22.18 16.65 -29.33
CA PRO A 168 -22.84 17.06 -28.08
C PRO A 168 -23.65 18.36 -28.30
N PRO A 169 -24.91 18.46 -27.83
CA PRO A 169 -25.74 19.65 -28.00
C PRO A 169 -25.08 21.00 -27.67
N PRO A 170 -24.29 21.18 -26.59
CA PRO A 170 -23.64 22.47 -26.32
C PRO A 170 -22.59 22.87 -27.36
N GLU A 171 -21.95 21.91 -28.05
CA GLU A 171 -21.00 22.22 -29.13
C GLU A 171 -21.73 22.74 -30.37
N ILE A 172 -22.87 22.13 -30.71
CA ILE A 172 -23.73 22.56 -31.83
C ILE A 172 -24.26 23.98 -31.56
N LEU A 173 -24.70 24.27 -30.34
CA LEU A 173 -25.12 25.63 -29.93
C LEU A 173 -23.99 26.65 -30.07
N SER A 174 -22.79 26.32 -29.56
CA SER A 174 -21.63 27.21 -29.66
C SER A 174 -21.24 27.49 -31.13
N GLN A 175 -21.39 26.51 -32.02
CA GLN A 175 -21.14 26.68 -33.46
C GLN A 175 -22.20 27.57 -34.12
N LEU A 176 -23.48 27.42 -33.77
CA LEU A 176 -24.57 28.30 -34.23
C LEU A 176 -24.38 29.76 -33.76
N GLU A 177 -23.99 29.96 -32.50
CA GLU A 177 -23.67 31.29 -31.94
C GLU A 177 -22.46 31.94 -32.63
N SER A 178 -21.40 31.17 -32.87
CA SER A 178 -20.23 31.64 -33.62
C SER A 178 -20.60 32.05 -35.05
N LEU A 179 -21.42 31.25 -35.74
CA LEU A 179 -21.88 31.55 -37.10
C LEU A 179 -22.73 32.82 -37.14
N ARG A 180 -23.67 32.98 -36.19
CA ARG A 180 -24.46 34.22 -36.01
C ARG A 180 -23.56 35.45 -35.81
N HIS A 181 -22.58 35.36 -34.91
CA HIS A 181 -21.65 36.46 -34.65
C HIS A 181 -20.81 36.83 -35.88
N ASN A 182 -20.30 35.82 -36.61
CA ASN A 182 -19.51 36.04 -37.81
C ASN A 182 -20.32 36.68 -38.96
N LEU A 183 -21.61 36.36 -39.09
CA LEU A 183 -22.52 37.07 -40.00
C LEU A 183 -22.71 38.53 -39.60
N GLU A 184 -22.91 38.80 -38.31
CA GLU A 184 -23.09 40.15 -37.80
C GLU A 184 -21.85 41.04 -38.06
N LEU A 185 -20.65 40.46 -37.98
CA LEU A 185 -19.39 41.11 -38.39
C LEU A 185 -19.25 41.34 -39.92
N LEU A 186 -19.96 40.56 -40.75
CA LEU A 186 -19.96 40.73 -42.21
C LEU A 186 -20.96 41.78 -42.69
N ARG A 187 -22.08 41.93 -41.99
CA ARG A 187 -23.18 42.86 -42.31
C ARG A 187 -22.73 44.24 -42.84
N PRO A 188 -21.88 45.03 -42.14
CA PRO A 188 -21.47 46.35 -42.63
C PRO A 188 -20.62 46.32 -43.92
N LYS A 189 -19.97 45.19 -44.25
CA LYS A 189 -19.29 45.03 -45.56
C LYS A 189 -20.31 44.79 -46.67
N ILE A 190 -21.35 43.99 -46.39
CA ILE A 190 -22.43 43.66 -47.34
C ILE A 190 -23.28 44.90 -47.62
N ASP A 191 -23.65 45.66 -46.59
CA ASP A 191 -24.37 46.93 -46.72
C ASP A 191 -23.59 47.92 -47.61
N LYS A 192 -22.27 48.04 -47.40
CA LYS A 192 -21.36 48.84 -48.25
C LYS A 192 -21.32 48.36 -49.71
N PHE A 193 -21.49 47.06 -49.98
CA PHE A 193 -21.62 46.56 -51.35
C PHE A 193 -22.99 46.85 -51.95
N MET A 194 -24.07 46.78 -51.17
CA MET A 194 -25.43 47.16 -51.58
C MET A 194 -25.49 48.64 -51.97
N THR A 195 -24.99 49.56 -51.14
CA THR A 195 -24.93 50.99 -51.48
C THR A 195 -24.13 51.24 -52.76
N ARG A 196 -22.97 50.58 -52.92
CA ARG A 196 -22.15 50.72 -54.14
C ARG A 196 -22.78 50.08 -55.39
N LEU A 197 -23.80 49.23 -55.22
CA LEU A 197 -24.52 48.61 -56.34
C LEU A 197 -25.56 49.59 -56.92
N THR A 198 -26.18 50.41 -56.08
CA THR A 198 -27.13 51.47 -56.49
C THR A 198 -26.42 52.76 -56.92
N GLU A 199 -25.20 53.02 -56.43
CA GLU A 199 -24.34 54.12 -56.89
C GLU A 199 -24.10 54.08 -58.42
N ARG A 200 -24.48 55.18 -59.08
CA ARG A 200 -24.10 55.46 -60.48
C ARG A 200 -22.86 56.35 -60.51
N ASP A 201 -22.00 56.15 -61.51
CA ASP A 201 -20.87 57.04 -61.77
C ASP A 201 -21.39 58.45 -62.11
N PRO A 202 -20.99 59.51 -61.37
CA PRO A 202 -21.50 60.86 -61.59
C PRO A 202 -21.18 61.45 -62.97
N VAL A 203 -20.15 60.93 -63.67
CA VAL A 203 -19.76 61.40 -65.00
C VAL A 203 -20.48 60.63 -66.11
N THR A 204 -20.47 59.29 -66.05
CA THR A 204 -21.03 58.46 -67.13
C THR A 204 -22.49 58.07 -66.93
N LYS A 205 -23.06 58.29 -65.74
CA LYS A 205 -24.39 57.80 -65.28
C LYS A 205 -24.60 56.28 -65.37
N LYS A 206 -23.56 55.51 -65.68
CA LYS A 206 -23.58 54.04 -65.70
C LYS A 206 -23.43 53.49 -64.28
N PRO A 207 -23.82 52.23 -64.01
CA PRO A 207 -23.52 51.57 -62.74
C PRO A 207 -22.03 51.65 -62.42
N ARG A 208 -21.69 51.90 -61.16
CA ARG A 208 -20.28 52.04 -60.71
C ARG A 208 -19.47 50.75 -60.87
N TYR A 209 -20.14 49.60 -60.81
CA TYR A 209 -19.57 48.30 -61.09
C TYR A 209 -19.82 47.87 -62.54
N GLY A 210 -18.83 47.19 -63.15
CA GLY A 210 -19.06 46.46 -64.40
C GLY A 210 -19.97 45.25 -64.17
N GLU A 211 -20.64 44.80 -65.23
CA GLU A 211 -21.64 43.72 -65.22
C GLU A 211 -21.18 42.44 -64.47
N THR A 212 -19.95 41.99 -64.69
CA THR A 212 -19.37 40.83 -63.98
C THR A 212 -19.14 41.06 -62.49
N ALA A 213 -18.90 42.30 -62.07
CA ALA A 213 -18.81 42.67 -60.66
C ALA A 213 -20.19 42.85 -60.01
N ILE A 214 -21.19 43.34 -60.77
CA ILE A 214 -22.60 43.39 -60.34
C ILE A 214 -23.09 41.97 -60.03
N LEU A 215 -22.91 41.01 -60.93
CA LEU A 215 -23.33 39.62 -60.74
C LEU A 215 -22.68 38.99 -59.49
N ARG A 216 -21.39 39.24 -59.25
CA ARG A 216 -20.70 38.75 -58.05
C ARG A 216 -21.16 39.41 -56.76
N VAL A 217 -21.40 40.72 -56.76
CA VAL A 217 -22.00 41.42 -55.62
C VAL A 217 -23.40 40.87 -55.34
N LYS A 218 -24.24 40.69 -56.38
CA LYS A 218 -25.56 40.07 -56.24
C LYS A 218 -25.48 38.70 -55.59
N ASN A 219 -24.61 37.82 -56.06
CA ASN A 219 -24.44 36.48 -55.48
C ASN A 219 -24.01 36.54 -54.00
N ILE A 220 -23.00 37.34 -53.68
CA ILE A 220 -22.52 37.57 -52.30
C ILE A 220 -23.64 38.04 -51.37
N VAL A 221 -24.51 38.93 -51.83
CA VAL A 221 -25.65 39.41 -51.03
C VAL A 221 -26.71 38.31 -50.88
N ARG A 222 -27.04 37.55 -51.93
CA ARG A 222 -27.96 36.41 -51.83
C ARG A 222 -27.44 35.38 -50.82
N MET A 223 -26.16 35.01 -50.89
CA MET A 223 -25.53 34.09 -49.93
C MET A 223 -25.59 34.62 -48.49
N PHE A 224 -25.30 35.91 -48.29
CA PHE A 224 -25.43 36.53 -46.96
C PHE A 224 -26.87 36.49 -46.45
N LYS A 225 -27.86 36.81 -47.30
CA LYS A 225 -29.29 36.76 -46.94
C LYS A 225 -29.78 35.33 -46.70
N ALA A 226 -29.26 34.34 -47.42
CA ALA A 226 -29.57 32.93 -47.21
C ALA A 226 -29.10 32.48 -45.82
N LEU A 227 -27.86 32.82 -45.44
CA LEU A 227 -27.34 32.56 -44.10
C LEU A 227 -28.08 33.36 -43.00
N GLU A 228 -28.45 34.62 -43.26
CA GLU A 228 -29.25 35.43 -42.32
C GLU A 228 -30.62 34.78 -42.04
N ILE A 229 -31.31 34.27 -43.08
CA ILE A 229 -32.56 33.50 -42.94
C ILE A 229 -32.31 32.17 -42.22
N GLY A 230 -31.22 31.46 -42.55
CA GLY A 230 -30.82 30.20 -41.92
C GLY A 230 -30.62 30.36 -40.41
N VAL A 231 -29.76 31.29 -39.97
CA VAL A 231 -29.59 31.49 -38.52
C VAL A 231 -30.85 32.06 -37.88
N SER A 232 -31.60 32.93 -38.56
CA SER A 232 -32.90 33.39 -38.02
C SER A 232 -33.83 32.20 -37.75
N PHE A 233 -33.88 31.21 -38.63
CA PHE A 233 -34.66 29.98 -38.43
C PHE A 233 -34.13 29.13 -37.25
N ALA A 234 -32.80 29.03 -37.07
CA ALA A 234 -32.22 28.29 -35.96
C ALA A 234 -32.48 28.93 -34.58
N PHE A 235 -32.53 30.27 -34.53
CA PHE A 235 -32.70 31.07 -33.31
C PHE A 235 -34.16 31.51 -33.04
N ASP A 236 -35.13 31.14 -33.91
CA ASP A 236 -36.28 31.99 -34.27
C ASP A 236 -36.97 32.78 -33.14
N ASP A 237 -36.83 34.10 -33.27
CA ASP A 237 -37.38 35.17 -32.43
C ASP A 237 -38.75 35.67 -32.97
N LYS A 238 -39.21 35.18 -34.13
CA LYS A 238 -40.35 35.71 -34.90
C LYS A 238 -41.52 34.74 -35.08
N GLY A 239 -41.81 33.96 -34.02
CA GLY A 239 -43.17 33.60 -33.62
C GLY A 239 -43.99 32.63 -34.49
N ASN A 240 -43.49 32.16 -35.64
CA ASN A 240 -44.25 31.32 -36.57
C ASN A 240 -44.31 29.82 -36.22
N GLY A 241 -44.36 29.48 -34.92
CA GLY A 241 -44.77 28.16 -34.41
C GLY A 241 -43.84 26.96 -34.70
N THR A 242 -42.83 27.11 -35.56
CA THR A 242 -41.78 26.10 -35.78
C THR A 242 -40.88 26.01 -34.54
N THR A 243 -40.70 24.80 -34.01
CA THR A 243 -39.99 24.54 -32.75
C THR A 243 -38.60 25.14 -32.73
N ASN A 244 -38.36 26.08 -31.82
CA ASN A 244 -37.07 26.73 -31.61
C ASN A 244 -36.00 25.67 -31.25
N ILE A 245 -35.07 25.47 -32.17
CA ILE A 245 -34.05 24.39 -32.11
C ILE A 245 -33.15 24.60 -30.89
N ILE A 246 -32.78 25.85 -30.62
CA ILE A 246 -31.95 26.23 -29.47
C ILE A 246 -32.68 25.97 -28.16
N GLN A 247 -33.97 26.28 -28.06
CA GLN A 247 -34.78 25.95 -26.88
C GLN A 247 -34.88 24.43 -26.67
N ARG A 248 -35.00 23.64 -27.74
CA ARG A 248 -34.99 22.16 -27.67
C ARG A 248 -33.63 21.64 -27.18
N MET A 249 -32.52 22.12 -27.74
CA MET A 249 -31.17 21.74 -27.32
C MET A 249 -30.87 22.16 -25.87
N ASN A 250 -31.23 23.37 -25.46
CA ASN A 250 -31.09 23.84 -24.08
C ASN A 250 -31.93 23.01 -23.10
N SER A 251 -33.16 22.63 -23.48
CA SER A 251 -33.99 21.73 -22.66
C SER A 251 -33.38 20.32 -22.57
N GLN A 252 -32.74 19.84 -23.64
CA GLN A 252 -32.04 18.56 -23.66
C GLN A 252 -30.78 18.58 -22.79
N ILE A 253 -30.01 19.68 -22.80
CA ILE A 253 -28.89 19.94 -21.87
C ILE A 253 -29.37 19.93 -20.43
N GLN A 254 -30.39 20.74 -20.12
CA GLN A 254 -30.91 20.84 -18.76
C GLN A 254 -31.46 19.50 -18.24
N HIS A 255 -32.13 18.71 -19.09
CA HIS A 255 -32.60 17.38 -18.74
C HIS A 255 -31.45 16.39 -18.51
N HIS A 256 -30.44 16.38 -19.38
CA HIS A 256 -29.25 15.55 -19.23
C HIS A 256 -28.49 15.88 -17.94
N ASP A 257 -28.28 17.16 -17.65
CA ASP A 257 -27.60 17.60 -16.43
C ASP A 257 -28.36 17.20 -15.16
N GLN A 258 -29.70 17.33 -15.16
CA GLN A 258 -30.54 16.83 -14.07
C GLN A 258 -30.45 15.30 -13.92
N GLN A 259 -30.43 14.56 -15.02
CA GLN A 259 -30.28 13.11 -15.01
C GLN A 259 -28.90 12.68 -14.47
N MET A 260 -27.83 13.39 -14.85
CA MET A 260 -26.48 13.14 -14.36
C MET A 260 -26.31 13.50 -12.88
N GLN A 261 -26.91 14.61 -12.43
CA GLN A 261 -26.97 14.96 -11.00
C GLN A 261 -27.73 13.92 -10.19
N ALA A 262 -28.87 13.42 -10.70
CA ALA A 262 -29.63 12.35 -10.07
C ALA A 262 -28.84 11.03 -9.99
N LYS A 263 -28.22 10.59 -11.09
CA LYS A 263 -27.31 9.43 -11.13
C LYS A 263 -26.17 9.59 -10.11
N MET A 264 -25.48 10.73 -10.13
CA MET A 264 -24.37 11.02 -9.21
C MET A 264 -24.81 10.97 -7.75
N HIS A 265 -25.96 11.55 -7.41
CA HIS A 265 -26.52 11.48 -6.05
C HIS A 265 -26.85 10.03 -5.63
N THR A 266 -27.42 9.21 -6.52
CA THR A 266 -27.68 7.78 -6.21
C THR A 266 -26.40 6.96 -6.02
N ILE A 267 -25.34 7.26 -6.77
CA ILE A 267 -24.03 6.62 -6.60
C ILE A 267 -23.39 7.07 -5.27
N GLN A 268 -23.51 8.35 -4.91
CA GLN A 268 -22.98 8.88 -3.66
C GLN A 268 -23.69 8.29 -2.43
N THR A 269 -25.01 8.17 -2.45
CA THR A 269 -25.75 7.58 -1.31
C THR A 269 -25.52 6.08 -1.16
N THR A 270 -25.37 5.33 -2.26
CA THR A 270 -25.00 3.90 -2.19
C THR A 270 -23.58 3.70 -1.66
N GLN A 271 -22.62 4.52 -2.08
CA GLN A 271 -21.25 4.52 -1.53
C GLN A 271 -21.23 4.85 -0.02
N GLN A 272 -22.04 5.81 0.44
CA GLN A 272 -22.14 6.13 1.87
C GLN A 272 -22.69 4.97 2.70
N LEU A 273 -23.76 4.32 2.24
CA LEU A 273 -24.34 3.16 2.92
C LEU A 273 -23.39 1.94 2.94
N GLU A 274 -22.63 1.72 1.87
CA GLU A 274 -21.63 0.66 1.82
C GLU A 274 -20.44 0.96 2.75
N ALA A 275 -19.97 2.21 2.81
CA ALA A 275 -18.94 2.63 3.75
C ALA A 275 -19.37 2.41 5.21
N GLU A 276 -20.61 2.80 5.57
CA GLU A 276 -21.14 2.58 6.92
C GLU A 276 -21.23 1.08 7.26
N ARG A 277 -21.68 0.24 6.32
CA ARG A 277 -21.72 -1.23 6.49
C ARG A 277 -20.32 -1.80 6.75
N MET A 278 -19.32 -1.35 5.98
CA MET A 278 -17.93 -1.78 6.14
C MET A 278 -17.32 -1.35 7.48
N GLU A 279 -17.67 -0.16 7.99
CA GLU A 279 -17.24 0.28 9.33
C GLU A 279 -17.88 -0.55 10.45
N GLN A 280 -19.19 -0.83 10.35
CA GLN A 280 -19.88 -1.70 11.31
C GLN A 280 -19.30 -3.13 11.33
N GLU A 281 -19.03 -3.72 10.15
CA GLU A 281 -18.37 -5.03 10.04
C GLU A 281 -16.96 -5.02 10.65
N ARG A 282 -16.18 -3.95 10.41
CA ARG A 282 -14.84 -3.80 10.99
C ARG A 282 -14.88 -3.74 12.53
N LEU A 283 -15.84 -3.04 13.12
CA LEU A 283 -16.00 -2.94 14.57
C LEU A 283 -16.37 -4.30 15.20
N VAL A 284 -17.25 -5.07 14.56
CA VAL A 284 -17.59 -6.43 15.03
C VAL A 284 -16.40 -7.38 14.92
N ALA A 285 -15.66 -7.34 13.81
CA ALA A 285 -14.46 -8.11 13.61
C ALA A 285 -13.36 -7.77 14.65
N GLU A 286 -13.19 -6.50 14.98
CA GLU A 286 -12.24 -6.05 16.01
C GLU A 286 -12.65 -6.56 17.41
N GLN A 287 -13.92 -6.48 17.79
CA GLN A 287 -14.41 -7.00 19.07
C GLN A 287 -14.18 -8.51 19.21
N LEU A 288 -14.48 -9.28 18.17
CA LEU A 288 -14.23 -10.73 18.15
C LEU A 288 -12.73 -11.05 18.24
N ALA A 289 -11.87 -10.30 17.56
CA ALA A 289 -10.42 -10.46 17.65
C ALA A 289 -9.87 -10.11 19.05
N GLN A 290 -10.43 -9.09 19.72
CA GLN A 290 -10.08 -8.77 21.11
C GLN A 290 -10.53 -9.88 22.08
N GLU A 291 -11.75 -10.40 21.93
CA GLU A 291 -12.25 -11.51 22.77
C GLU A 291 -11.42 -12.80 22.59
N GLN A 292 -11.02 -13.11 21.35
CA GLN A 292 -10.13 -14.23 21.06
C GLN A 292 -8.76 -14.07 21.72
N ARG A 293 -8.13 -12.89 21.61
CA ARG A 293 -6.83 -12.61 22.26
C ARG A 293 -6.90 -12.78 23.79
N LEU A 294 -7.98 -12.31 24.43
CA LEU A 294 -8.18 -12.49 25.87
C LEU A 294 -8.33 -13.97 26.25
N LYS A 295 -9.05 -14.77 25.44
CA LYS A 295 -9.18 -16.23 25.66
C LYS A 295 -7.85 -16.97 25.48
N GLU A 296 -7.08 -16.61 24.46
CA GLU A 296 -5.74 -17.17 24.21
C GLU A 296 -4.76 -16.82 25.33
N GLU A 297 -4.76 -15.57 25.81
CA GLU A 297 -3.92 -15.15 26.93
C GLU A 297 -4.29 -15.90 28.22
N GLN A 298 -5.57 -16.04 28.53
CA GLN A 298 -6.05 -16.83 29.67
C GLN A 298 -5.74 -18.34 29.54
N ALA A 299 -5.67 -18.89 28.32
CA ALA A 299 -5.24 -20.27 28.10
C ALA A 299 -3.74 -20.41 28.36
N LYS A 300 -2.93 -19.49 27.82
CA LYS A 300 -1.47 -19.45 27.98
C LYS A 300 -1.04 -19.23 29.44
N GLN A 301 -1.75 -18.39 30.20
CA GLN A 301 -1.50 -18.19 31.63
C GLN A 301 -1.76 -19.49 32.41
N ARG A 302 -2.86 -20.21 32.14
CA ARG A 302 -3.16 -21.51 32.76
C ARG A 302 -2.11 -22.59 32.44
N GLU A 303 -1.68 -22.68 31.19
CA GLU A 303 -0.62 -23.61 30.78
C GLU A 303 0.72 -23.30 31.49
N ALA A 304 1.08 -22.01 31.59
CA ALA A 304 2.28 -21.58 32.32
C ALA A 304 2.22 -21.91 33.82
N GLU A 305 1.07 -21.72 34.47
CA GLU A 305 0.86 -22.12 35.86
C GLU A 305 0.97 -23.63 36.06
N GLU A 306 0.39 -24.44 35.17
CA GLU A 306 0.51 -25.90 35.24
C GLU A 306 1.96 -26.36 35.06
N LEU A 307 2.70 -25.76 34.11
CA LEU A 307 4.11 -26.05 33.90
C LEU A 307 4.93 -25.69 35.15
N ALA A 308 4.66 -24.53 35.77
CA ALA A 308 5.31 -24.10 37.01
C ALA A 308 5.01 -25.06 38.18
N LYS A 309 3.76 -25.51 38.33
CA LYS A 309 3.35 -26.51 39.34
C LYS A 309 4.10 -27.84 39.15
N ARG A 310 4.14 -28.39 37.93
CA ARG A 310 4.90 -29.61 37.60
C ARG A 310 6.40 -29.45 37.84
N ALA A 311 6.97 -28.30 37.51
CA ALA A 311 8.40 -28.02 37.75
C ALA A 311 8.73 -27.91 39.26
N HIS A 312 7.82 -27.36 40.07
CA HIS A 312 7.97 -27.30 41.52
C HIS A 312 7.88 -28.69 42.16
N GLU A 313 6.88 -29.49 41.78
CA GLU A 313 6.73 -30.88 42.22
C GLU A 313 7.95 -31.74 41.87
N ALA A 314 8.47 -31.61 40.65
CA ALA A 314 9.69 -32.31 40.22
C ALA A 314 10.93 -31.91 41.04
N ARG A 315 11.01 -30.66 41.54
CA ARG A 315 12.09 -30.22 42.45
C ARG A 315 11.94 -30.83 43.83
N LEU A 316 10.73 -30.80 44.42
CA LEU A 316 10.44 -31.44 45.71
C LEU A 316 10.80 -32.92 45.69
N ARG A 317 10.37 -33.64 44.65
CA ARG A 317 10.64 -35.08 44.49
C ARG A 317 12.13 -35.39 44.43
N ARG A 318 12.94 -34.59 43.73
CA ARG A 318 14.40 -34.77 43.69
C ARG A 318 15.04 -34.59 45.07
N MET A 319 14.62 -33.58 45.84
CA MET A 319 15.12 -33.37 47.20
C MET A 319 14.71 -34.51 48.14
N GLU A 320 13.51 -35.06 47.98
CA GLU A 320 13.07 -36.23 48.76
C GLU A 320 13.85 -37.51 48.39
N GLU A 321 14.10 -37.74 47.10
CA GLU A 321 14.91 -38.87 46.62
C GLU A 321 16.38 -38.76 47.08
N GLU A 322 16.95 -37.55 47.08
CA GLU A 322 18.30 -37.27 47.61
C GLU A 322 18.38 -37.47 49.13
N GLN A 323 17.41 -36.94 49.89
CA GLN A 323 17.34 -37.13 51.35
C GLN A 323 17.22 -38.62 51.70
N ARG A 324 16.37 -39.37 50.98
CA ARG A 324 16.21 -40.82 51.17
C ARG A 324 17.49 -41.59 50.88
N ALA A 325 18.29 -41.16 49.89
CA ALA A 325 19.60 -41.75 49.60
C ALA A 325 20.62 -41.46 50.72
N LEU A 326 20.64 -40.23 51.26
CA LEU A 326 21.50 -39.86 52.38
C LEU A 326 21.14 -40.62 53.66
N ASP A 327 19.86 -40.80 53.95
CA ASP A 327 19.38 -41.56 55.12
C ASP A 327 19.69 -43.06 54.98
N ALA A 328 19.55 -43.63 53.78
CA ALA A 328 19.93 -45.02 53.50
C ALA A 328 21.45 -45.26 53.64
N GLU A 329 22.29 -44.33 53.17
CA GLU A 329 23.74 -44.42 53.38
C GLU A 329 24.10 -44.30 54.87
N ALA A 330 23.48 -43.35 55.59
CA ALA A 330 23.70 -43.19 57.02
C ALA A 330 23.23 -44.41 57.84
N GLN A 331 22.21 -45.14 57.38
CA GLN A 331 21.80 -46.40 57.97
C GLN A 331 22.83 -47.51 57.70
N ALA A 332 23.30 -47.67 56.45
CA ALA A 332 24.32 -48.66 56.10
C ALA A 332 25.64 -48.44 56.88
N ASP A 333 26.04 -47.18 57.08
CA ASP A 333 27.20 -46.82 57.89
C ASP A 333 27.02 -47.18 59.38
N ARG A 334 25.81 -47.02 59.94
CA ARG A 334 25.47 -47.48 61.31
C ARG A 334 25.49 -48.99 61.44
N GLU A 335 24.93 -49.70 60.45
CA GLU A 335 24.91 -51.17 60.41
C GLU A 335 26.34 -51.74 60.37
N LEU A 336 27.22 -51.15 59.54
CA LEU A 336 28.64 -51.52 59.49
C LEU A 336 29.35 -51.29 60.84
N MET A 337 29.06 -50.19 61.55
CA MET A 337 29.60 -49.98 62.90
C MET A 337 29.06 -51.01 63.93
N ALA A 338 27.82 -51.46 63.77
CA ALA A 338 27.20 -52.45 64.67
C ALA A 338 27.80 -53.86 64.53
N LEU A 339 28.42 -54.20 63.38
CA LEU A 339 29.14 -55.47 63.17
C LEU A 339 30.41 -55.62 64.03
N VAL A 340 30.84 -54.54 64.71
CA VAL A 340 32.05 -54.45 65.52
C VAL A 340 31.71 -54.14 66.98
N PRO A 341 31.20 -55.13 67.75
CA PRO A 341 30.75 -54.93 69.12
C PRO A 341 31.88 -54.68 70.12
N VAL A 342 33.12 -55.11 69.80
CA VAL A 342 34.31 -54.97 70.64
C VAL A 342 35.34 -54.13 69.89
N LYS A 343 35.92 -53.14 70.57
CA LYS A 343 37.00 -52.28 70.06
C LYS A 343 38.32 -52.57 70.79
N GLY A 344 39.42 -52.19 70.17
CA GLY A 344 40.78 -52.53 70.62
C GLY A 344 41.22 -53.92 70.17
N VAL A 345 42.30 -54.40 70.81
CA VAL A 345 43.07 -55.61 70.46
C VAL A 345 42.20 -56.84 70.20
N ASP A 346 41.27 -57.15 71.10
CA ASP A 346 40.42 -58.34 71.00
C ASP A 346 39.41 -58.22 69.85
N GLY A 347 38.92 -57.00 69.60
CA GLY A 347 38.09 -56.69 68.45
C GLY A 347 38.85 -56.92 67.14
N ILE A 348 40.09 -56.44 67.05
CA ILE A 348 40.95 -56.60 65.87
C ILE A 348 41.22 -58.08 65.59
N ARG A 349 41.65 -58.85 66.60
CA ARG A 349 41.87 -60.30 66.46
C ARG A 349 40.61 -61.03 65.98
N MET A 350 39.45 -60.73 66.58
CA MET A 350 38.16 -61.32 66.16
C MET A 350 37.82 -61.02 64.69
N GLN A 351 38.12 -59.82 64.17
CA GLN A 351 37.87 -59.49 62.77
C GLN A 351 38.92 -60.09 61.83
N ILE A 352 40.18 -60.24 62.25
CA ILE A 352 41.21 -60.99 61.50
C ILE A 352 40.82 -62.47 61.41
N ASP A 353 40.34 -63.09 62.49
CA ASP A 353 39.86 -64.48 62.48
C ASP A 353 38.65 -64.67 61.56
N ARG A 354 37.72 -63.71 61.53
CA ARG A 354 36.60 -63.69 60.55
C ARG A 354 37.12 -63.57 59.11
N MET A 355 38.10 -62.71 58.86
CA MET A 355 38.72 -62.53 57.54
C MET A 355 39.47 -63.80 57.09
N ARG A 356 40.22 -64.44 57.99
CA ARG A 356 40.89 -65.73 57.76
C ARG A 356 39.90 -66.86 57.51
N ALA A 357 38.77 -66.89 58.23
CA ALA A 357 37.70 -67.87 57.99
C ALA A 357 37.02 -67.68 56.63
N TYR A 358 36.83 -66.42 56.20
CA TYR A 358 36.26 -66.08 54.90
C TYR A 358 37.23 -66.35 53.74
N LEU A 359 38.52 -66.09 53.92
CA LEU A 359 39.59 -66.27 52.91
C LEU A 359 40.35 -67.59 53.04
N LYS A 360 39.73 -68.61 53.65
CA LYS A 360 40.36 -69.92 53.90
C LYS A 360 40.95 -70.57 52.64
N ASP A 361 40.29 -70.38 51.50
CA ASP A 361 40.69 -70.96 50.21
C ASP A 361 41.58 -70.03 49.36
N ASP A 362 41.74 -68.76 49.75
CA ASP A 362 42.60 -67.77 49.07
C ASP A 362 43.58 -67.12 50.06
N LYS A 363 44.61 -67.89 50.42
CA LYS A 363 45.71 -67.39 51.27
C LYS A 363 46.41 -66.16 50.66
N LYS A 364 46.47 -66.03 49.33
CA LYS A 364 47.14 -64.88 48.70
C LYS A 364 46.36 -63.59 48.94
N ALA A 365 45.03 -63.62 48.84
CA ALA A 365 44.20 -62.48 49.21
C ALA A 365 44.34 -62.13 50.70
N LEU A 366 44.44 -63.12 51.59
CA LEU A 366 44.66 -62.88 53.02
C LEU A 366 46.03 -62.22 53.29
N ASP A 367 47.10 -62.73 52.68
CA ASP A 367 48.47 -62.19 52.80
C ASP A 367 48.54 -60.74 52.27
N ILE A 368 47.85 -60.44 51.15
CA ILE A 368 47.74 -59.08 50.59
C ILE A 368 46.96 -58.16 51.53
N ALA A 369 45.81 -58.60 52.05
CA ALA A 369 44.98 -57.81 52.95
C ALA A 369 45.72 -57.45 54.25
N LEU A 370 46.39 -58.42 54.88
CA LEU A 370 47.19 -58.20 56.07
C LEU A 370 48.41 -57.32 55.78
N GLY A 371 49.12 -57.53 54.67
CA GLY A 371 50.26 -56.69 54.26
C GLY A 371 49.88 -55.24 53.95
N SER A 372 48.69 -55.01 53.36
CA SER A 372 48.16 -53.67 53.09
C SER A 372 47.66 -52.99 54.38
N LEU A 373 47.03 -53.73 55.30
CA LEU A 373 46.71 -53.23 56.65
C LEU A 373 47.99 -52.87 57.43
N TYR A 374 49.00 -53.74 57.40
CA TYR A 374 50.30 -53.51 58.03
C TYR A 374 50.94 -52.21 57.54
N THR A 375 51.06 -52.05 56.22
CA THR A 375 51.63 -50.84 55.59
C THR A 375 50.88 -49.58 56.01
N LEU A 376 49.56 -49.66 56.15
CA LEU A 376 48.71 -48.55 56.56
C LEU A 376 48.96 -48.16 58.02
N PHE A 377 48.91 -49.12 58.94
CA PHE A 377 49.14 -48.84 60.37
C PHE A 377 50.60 -48.43 60.67
N ASP A 378 51.58 -48.99 59.96
CA ASP A 378 53.00 -48.59 60.06
C ASP A 378 53.20 -47.12 59.66
N GLN A 379 52.59 -46.67 58.56
CA GLN A 379 52.62 -45.26 58.15
C GLN A 379 52.04 -44.32 59.21
N ILE A 380 50.91 -44.68 59.82
CA ILE A 380 50.29 -43.90 60.89
C ILE A 380 51.15 -43.91 62.17
N VAL A 381 51.72 -45.06 62.55
CA VAL A 381 52.53 -45.16 63.77
C VAL A 381 53.86 -44.40 63.62
N ARG A 382 54.44 -44.35 62.43
CA ARG A 382 55.67 -43.57 62.14
C ARG A 382 55.46 -42.06 62.12
N LYS A 383 54.27 -41.61 61.73
CA LYS A 383 53.90 -40.20 61.57
C LYS A 383 52.46 -39.95 62.04
N PRO A 384 52.20 -40.07 63.36
CA PRO A 384 50.85 -39.96 63.89
C PRO A 384 50.20 -38.63 63.52
N GLU A 385 50.95 -37.53 63.47
CA GLU A 385 50.49 -36.18 63.16
C GLU A 385 49.97 -35.98 61.72
N GLU A 386 50.38 -36.82 60.76
CA GLU A 386 50.06 -36.63 59.35
C GLU A 386 48.63 -37.12 59.02
N ILE A 387 47.68 -36.19 59.00
CA ILE A 387 46.23 -36.39 58.77
C ILE A 387 45.95 -37.29 57.55
N ASN A 388 46.78 -37.22 56.51
CA ASN A 388 46.61 -37.99 55.28
C ASN A 388 46.68 -39.51 55.51
N PHE A 389 47.55 -40.01 56.39
CA PHE A 389 47.60 -41.45 56.68
C PHE A 389 46.40 -41.89 57.54
N ARG A 390 45.86 -40.99 58.36
CA ARG A 390 44.68 -41.23 59.19
C ARG A 390 43.35 -41.14 58.43
N ARG A 391 43.36 -40.70 57.16
CA ARG A 391 42.19 -40.57 56.27
C ARG A 391 42.23 -41.62 55.16
N ILE A 392 41.43 -42.67 55.31
CA ILE A 392 41.34 -43.79 54.36
C ILE A 392 40.02 -43.65 53.59
N ARG A 393 40.08 -43.25 52.32
CA ARG A 393 38.88 -43.12 51.47
C ARG A 393 38.21 -44.49 51.27
N ARG A 394 36.94 -44.63 51.64
CA ARG A 394 36.16 -45.89 51.57
C ARG A 394 36.16 -46.47 50.16
N ASP A 395 36.05 -45.60 49.15
CA ASP A 395 35.89 -45.98 47.76
C ASP A 395 37.22 -45.94 46.96
N HIS A 396 38.37 -45.88 47.64
CA HIS A 396 39.67 -45.90 46.96
C HIS A 396 39.90 -47.29 46.32
N PRO A 397 40.19 -47.39 45.00
CA PRO A 397 40.22 -48.68 44.30
C PRO A 397 41.13 -49.71 44.95
N LYS A 398 42.38 -49.33 45.27
CA LYS A 398 43.34 -50.22 45.96
C LYS A 398 42.89 -50.58 47.38
N PHE A 399 42.20 -49.68 48.09
CA PHE A 399 41.67 -50.03 49.41
C PHE A 399 40.55 -51.06 49.27
N MET A 400 39.63 -50.88 48.32
CA MET A 400 38.53 -51.81 48.07
C MET A 400 39.03 -53.18 47.56
N GLU A 401 40.08 -53.20 46.73
CA GLU A 401 40.72 -54.43 46.26
C GLU A 401 41.49 -55.17 47.36
N ASP A 402 42.37 -54.48 48.10
CA ASP A 402 43.24 -55.13 49.07
C ASP A 402 42.52 -55.46 50.40
N ILE A 403 41.56 -54.63 50.83
CA ILE A 403 40.98 -54.68 52.19
C ILE A 403 39.44 -54.64 52.14
N GLY A 404 38.86 -53.65 51.46
CA GLY A 404 37.47 -53.25 51.59
C GLY A 404 36.43 -54.23 51.01
N ARG A 405 36.83 -55.17 50.16
CA ARG A 405 35.97 -56.28 49.67
C ARG A 405 35.93 -57.49 50.61
N HIS A 406 36.84 -57.58 51.58
CA HIS A 406 37.00 -58.76 52.43
C HIS A 406 36.24 -58.59 53.75
N VAL A 407 35.48 -59.62 54.15
CA VAL A 407 34.75 -59.64 55.42
C VAL A 407 35.74 -59.52 56.57
N GLY A 408 35.54 -58.54 57.47
CA GLY A 408 36.48 -58.23 58.54
C GLY A 408 37.47 -57.12 58.20
N GLY A 409 37.74 -56.84 56.92
CA GLY A 409 38.77 -55.86 56.50
C GLY A 409 38.43 -54.42 56.89
N LYS A 410 37.17 -54.00 56.69
CA LYS A 410 36.68 -52.67 57.13
C LYS A 410 36.50 -52.63 58.64
N GLU A 411 36.07 -53.75 59.20
CA GLU A 411 35.76 -53.93 60.61
C GLU A 411 37.03 -53.85 61.49
N ILE A 412 38.20 -54.26 60.99
CA ILE A 412 39.50 -54.07 61.65
C ILE A 412 39.77 -52.58 61.90
N LEU A 413 39.51 -51.70 60.92
CA LEU A 413 39.68 -50.26 61.09
C LEU A 413 38.73 -49.71 62.17
N ILE A 414 37.46 -50.13 62.16
CA ILE A 414 36.46 -49.72 63.15
C ILE A 414 36.84 -50.24 64.56
N ALA A 415 37.37 -51.46 64.65
CA ALA A 415 37.86 -52.05 65.90
C ALA A 415 39.08 -51.30 66.43
N ALA A 416 40.00 -50.87 65.56
CA ALA A 416 41.14 -50.01 65.87
C ALA A 416 40.76 -48.56 66.22
N GLY A 417 39.47 -48.20 66.13
CA GLY A 417 38.93 -46.92 66.59
C GLY A 417 38.64 -45.89 65.49
N PHE A 418 38.82 -46.23 64.22
CA PHE A 418 38.41 -45.37 63.11
C PHE A 418 36.89 -45.19 63.10
N ARG A 419 36.45 -44.00 62.69
CA ARG A 419 35.04 -43.65 62.46
C ARG A 419 34.81 -43.45 60.98
N LEU A 420 33.59 -43.70 60.52
CA LEU A 420 33.20 -43.43 59.14
C LEU A 420 32.65 -42.00 59.09
N GLU A 421 33.36 -41.10 58.41
CA GLU A 421 33.05 -39.67 58.34
C GLU A 421 33.15 -39.18 56.88
N LYS A 422 32.25 -38.29 56.48
CA LYS A 422 32.25 -37.68 55.14
C LYS A 422 33.18 -36.46 55.11
N LEU A 423 34.45 -36.68 54.82
CA LEU A 423 35.45 -35.62 54.66
C LEU A 423 35.43 -35.13 53.21
N ASP A 424 35.19 -33.84 53.00
CA ASP A 424 35.02 -33.19 51.68
C ASP A 424 33.94 -33.86 50.80
N GLY A 425 32.86 -34.35 51.43
CA GLY A 425 31.81 -35.12 50.76
C GLY A 425 32.19 -36.56 50.39
N VAL A 426 33.43 -36.98 50.64
CA VAL A 426 33.92 -38.34 50.37
C VAL A 426 33.86 -39.19 51.65
N PRO A 427 33.19 -40.36 51.64
CA PRO A 427 33.17 -41.25 52.80
C PRO A 427 34.58 -41.79 53.06
N CYS A 428 35.09 -41.55 54.27
CA CYS A 428 36.42 -41.95 54.71
C CYS A 428 36.36 -42.64 56.08
N PHE A 429 37.14 -43.70 56.26
CA PHE A 429 37.54 -44.10 57.61
C PHE A 429 38.55 -43.09 58.11
N PHE A 430 38.23 -42.42 59.22
CA PHE A 430 39.05 -41.39 59.84
C PHE A 430 39.36 -41.73 61.30
N SER A 431 40.64 -41.67 61.66
CA SER A 431 41.08 -41.80 63.06
C SER A 431 41.30 -40.40 63.64
N LYS A 432 40.34 -39.93 64.44
CA LYS A 432 40.39 -38.59 65.04
C LYS A 432 41.37 -38.56 66.21
N GLU A 433 42.42 -37.75 66.06
CA GLU A 433 43.38 -37.45 67.11
C GLU A 433 42.73 -36.76 68.32
N PRO A 434 42.95 -37.26 69.54
CA PRO A 434 42.64 -36.53 70.77
C PRO A 434 43.50 -35.26 70.86
N HIS A 435 42.89 -34.13 71.24
CA HIS A 435 43.59 -32.85 71.26
C HIS A 435 44.67 -32.85 72.36
N ILE A 436 45.94 -32.95 71.95
CA ILE A 436 47.09 -33.28 72.81
C ILE A 436 47.26 -32.34 74.01
N GLU A 437 46.98 -31.05 73.84
CA GLU A 437 47.10 -30.03 74.90
C GLU A 437 46.04 -30.16 75.99
N SER A 438 44.93 -30.87 75.72
CA SER A 438 43.79 -31.00 76.63
C SER A 438 43.58 -32.43 77.16
N ASP A 439 44.07 -33.45 76.45
CA ASP A 439 43.89 -34.86 76.80
C ASP A 439 45.10 -35.71 76.36
N MET A 440 46.24 -35.50 77.04
CA MET A 440 47.48 -36.26 76.82
C MET A 440 47.29 -37.77 77.10
N ASP A 441 46.44 -38.11 78.06
CA ASP A 441 46.09 -39.50 78.39
C ASP A 441 45.30 -40.16 77.25
N GLY A 442 44.31 -39.46 76.69
CA GLY A 442 43.55 -39.89 75.52
C GLY A 442 44.44 -40.04 74.29
N TRP A 443 45.33 -39.07 74.03
CA TRP A 443 46.30 -39.15 72.94
C TRP A 443 47.21 -40.37 73.08
N SER A 444 47.74 -40.62 74.28
CA SER A 444 48.60 -41.77 74.56
C SER A 444 47.86 -43.10 74.38
N LYS A 445 46.63 -43.21 74.91
CA LYS A 445 45.76 -44.39 74.74
C LYS A 445 45.41 -44.65 73.28
N TRP A 446 45.17 -43.59 72.49
CA TRP A 446 44.91 -43.67 71.06
C TRP A 446 46.15 -44.17 70.29
N PHE A 447 47.31 -43.57 70.53
CA PHE A 447 48.56 -43.93 69.85
C PHE A 447 49.03 -45.35 70.22
N ASP A 448 48.95 -45.73 71.49
CA ASP A 448 49.25 -47.11 71.91
C ASP A 448 48.22 -48.13 71.41
N GLY A 449 46.97 -47.70 71.17
CA GLY A 449 45.97 -48.52 70.48
C GLY A 449 46.38 -48.82 69.03
N LEU A 450 46.93 -47.83 68.32
CA LEU A 450 47.44 -48.01 66.95
C LEU A 450 48.69 -48.90 66.91
N LYS A 451 49.63 -48.74 67.85
CA LYS A 451 50.79 -49.64 67.98
C LYS A 451 50.36 -51.08 68.22
N LYS A 452 49.49 -51.33 69.19
CA LYS A 452 48.96 -52.67 69.49
C LYS A 452 48.18 -53.26 68.32
N THR A 453 47.54 -52.43 67.49
CA THR A 453 46.92 -52.88 66.24
C THR A 453 47.97 -53.37 65.25
N LEU A 454 49.07 -52.62 65.09
CA LEU A 454 50.19 -53.01 64.24
C LEU A 454 50.86 -54.30 64.73
N GLU A 455 51.15 -54.41 66.02
CA GLU A 455 51.71 -55.60 66.68
C GLU A 455 50.84 -56.85 66.43
N VAL A 456 49.51 -56.74 66.57
CA VAL A 456 48.58 -57.84 66.27
C VAL A 456 48.62 -58.23 64.79
N ILE A 457 48.73 -57.27 63.87
CA ILE A 457 48.82 -57.58 62.43
C ILE A 457 50.15 -58.29 62.13
N GLU A 458 51.27 -57.87 62.73
CA GLU A 458 52.56 -58.56 62.61
C GLU A 458 52.49 -60.00 63.17
N GLU A 459 51.91 -60.19 64.35
CA GLU A 459 51.67 -61.52 64.95
C GLU A 459 50.86 -62.44 64.02
N GLU A 460 49.83 -61.91 63.36
CA GLU A 460 48.92 -62.67 62.51
C GLU A 460 49.48 -62.91 61.09
N MET A 461 50.44 -62.11 60.62
CA MET A 461 51.18 -62.36 59.37
C MET A 461 52.24 -63.47 59.49
N ILE A 462 52.69 -63.79 60.71
CA ILE A 462 53.69 -64.83 60.97
C ILE A 462 53.03 -66.23 61.08
N LYS A 463 51.71 -66.30 61.29
CA LYS A 463 50.90 -67.53 61.47
C LYS A 463 50.35 -68.08 60.15
#